data_AF-A0A2T0V6V8-F1
#
_entry.id   AF-A0A2T0V6V8-F1
#
_cell.length_a   1.000
_cell.length_b   1.000
_cell.length_c   1.000
_cell.angle_alpha   90.00
_cell.angle_beta   90.00
_cell.angle_gamma   90.00
#
_symmetry.space_group_name_H-M   'P 1'
#
loop_
_entity.id
_entity.type
_entity.pdbx_description
1 polymer ?
#
loop_
_entity_poly.entity_id
_entity_poly.type
_entity_poly.pdbx_seq_one_letter_code
_entity_poly.pdbx_strand_id
1 'polypeptide(L)' 'MTNAHGEVTFSYDHAQRLTGEQQRHAGIEGGSPWQWEQRHTLTANGAPQQSQFGDLPALNWHTYGSGHL' A
#
# COMPACT_ATOMS: atom_id res chain seq x y z
N MET A 1 -0.91 -13.92 0.13
CA MET A 1 -1.49 -14.74 1.23
C MET A 1 -2.96 -14.94 0.94
N THR A 2 -3.47 -16.15 1.04
CA THR A 2 -4.88 -16.45 0.74
C THR A 2 -5.45 -17.36 1.82
N ASN A 3 -6.70 -17.15 2.21
CA ASN A 3 -7.49 -18.08 3.00
C ASN A 3 -8.87 -18.29 2.33
N ALA A 4 -9.75 -19.11 2.92
CA ALA A 4 -11.05 -19.44 2.35
C ALA A 4 -11.97 -18.23 2.09
N HIS A 5 -11.68 -17.08 2.70
CA HIS A 5 -12.55 -15.90 2.69
C HIS A 5 -11.82 -14.62 2.27
N GLY A 6 -10.54 -14.69 1.89
CA GLY A 6 -9.80 -13.50 1.57
C GLY A 6 -8.42 -13.74 0.96
N GLU A 7 -7.96 -12.73 0.26
CA GLU A 7 -6.70 -12.69 -0.46
C GLU A 7 -5.97 -11.38 -0.14
N VAL A 8 -4.66 -11.49 0.03
CA VAL A 8 -3.73 -10.36 0.19
C VAL A 8 -2.59 -10.55 -0.81
N THR A 9 -2.38 -9.55 -1.66
CA THR A 9 -1.31 -9.53 -2.67
C THR A 9 -0.41 -8.33 -2.44
N PHE A 10 0.90 -8.56 -2.49
CA PHE A 10 1.91 -7.53 -2.32
C PHE A 10 2.58 -7.20 -3.66
N SER A 11 2.88 -5.93 -3.87
CA SER A 11 3.64 -5.44 -5.03
C SER A 11 5.00 -4.96 -4.58
N TYR A 12 6.02 -5.21 -5.41
CA TYR A 12 7.40 -4.82 -5.14
C TYR A 12 8.00 -4.08 -6.33
N ASP A 13 8.95 -3.19 -6.08
CA ASP A 13 9.76 -2.58 -7.14
C ASP A 13 10.92 -3.49 -7.59
N HIS A 14 11.70 -3.00 -8.56
CA HIS A 14 12.87 -3.71 -9.08
C HIS A 14 13.96 -3.96 -8.02
N ALA A 15 13.98 -3.19 -6.93
CA ALA A 15 14.87 -3.36 -5.79
C ALA A 15 14.28 -4.28 -4.71
N GLN A 16 13.16 -4.97 -5.01
CA GLN A 16 12.43 -5.85 -4.09
C GLN A 16 11.89 -5.15 -2.83
N ARG A 17 11.63 -3.84 -2.92
CA ARG A 17 11.01 -3.06 -1.85
C ARG A 17 9.49 -3.09 -2.00
N LEU A 18 8.77 -3.19 -0.89
CA LEU A 18 7.30 -3.21 -0.87
C LEU A 18 6.74 -1.87 -1.36
N THR A 19 5.95 -1.91 -2.43
CA THR A 19 5.31 -0.72 -3.04
C THR A 19 3.79 -0.77 -3.03
N GLY A 20 3.19 -1.88 -2.62
CA GLY A 20 1.74 -1.90 -2.48
C GLY A 20 1.20 -3.18 -1.86
N GLU A 21 -0.05 -3.07 -1.41
CA GLU A 21 -0.83 -4.14 -0.84
C GLU A 21 -2.27 -4.03 -1.36
N GLN A 22 -2.82 -5.16 -1.81
CA GLN A 22 -4.23 -5.27 -2.15
C GLN A 22 -4.84 -6.39 -1.31
N GLN A 23 -5.94 -6.08 -0.64
CA GLN A 23 -6.71 -7.02 0.14
C GLN A 23 -8.13 -7.15 -0.43
N ARG A 24 -8.62 -8.38 -0.50
CA ARG A 24 -10.00 -8.70 -0.88
C ARG A 24 -10.59 -9.65 0.14
N HIS A 25 -11.83 -9.42 0.55
CA HIS A 25 -12.53 -10.29 1.47
C HIS A 25 -13.92 -10.63 0.91
N ALA A 26 -14.18 -11.93 0.79
CA ALA A 26 -15.51 -12.44 0.52
C ALA A 26 -16.32 -12.37 1.81
N GLY A 27 -17.45 -11.66 1.78
CA GLY A 27 -18.33 -11.53 2.94
C GLY A 27 -18.76 -12.91 3.47
N ILE A 28 -18.61 -13.12 4.78
CA ILE A 28 -19.08 -14.33 5.47
C ILE A 28 -20.40 -13.99 6.16
N GLU A 29 -21.36 -14.91 6.16
CA GLU A 29 -22.68 -14.87 6.84
C GLU A 29 -23.06 -13.51 7.47
N GLY A 30 -23.72 -12.66 6.69
CA GLY A 30 -24.20 -11.34 7.12
C GLY A 30 -23.21 -10.17 6.90
N GLY A 31 -21.95 -10.47 6.57
CA GLY A 31 -20.95 -9.49 6.18
C GLY A 31 -20.99 -9.17 4.68
N SER A 32 -20.86 -7.89 4.33
CA SER A 32 -20.68 -7.47 2.93
C SER A 32 -19.23 -7.71 2.49
N PRO A 33 -18.99 -8.11 1.23
CA PRO A 33 -17.64 -8.17 0.68
C PRO A 33 -17.00 -6.78 0.69
N TRP A 34 -15.68 -6.74 0.86
CA TRP A 34 -14.91 -5.50 0.79
C TRP A 34 -13.58 -5.72 0.09
N GLN A 35 -13.05 -4.63 -0.44
CA GLN A 35 -11.72 -4.56 -1.02
C GLN A 35 -11.01 -3.32 -0.47
N TRP A 36 -9.70 -3.46 -0.25
CA TRP A 36 -8.83 -2.37 0.13
C TRP A 36 -7.54 -2.43 -0.68
N GLU A 37 -6.96 -1.27 -0.97
CA GLU A 37 -5.70 -1.17 -1.69
C GLU A 37 -4.88 -0.01 -1.14
N GLN A 38 -3.56 -0.22 -1.09
CA GLN A 38 -2.59 0.82 -0.78
C GLN A 38 -1.42 0.71 -1.75
N ARG A 39 -0.92 1.86 -2.23
CA ARG A 39 0.25 1.94 -3.10
C ARG A 39 1.18 3.05 -2.64
N HIS A 40 2.48 2.87 -2.85
CA HIS A 40 3.50 3.87 -2.59
C HIS A 40 4.47 3.98 -3.75
N THR A 41 4.89 5.21 -4.03
CA THR A 41 6.10 5.47 -4.83
C THR A 41 7.24 5.76 -3.88
N LEU A 42 8.38 5.12 -4.10
CA LEU A 42 9.60 5.31 -3.32
C LEU A 42 10.60 6.14 -4.11
N THR A 43 11.40 6.92 -3.40
CA THR A 43 12.61 7.56 -3.94
C THR A 43 13.67 6.51 -4.30
N ALA A 44 14.76 6.94 -4.94
CA ALA A 44 15.88 6.06 -5.28
C ALA A 44 16.46 5.34 -4.05
N ASN A 45 16.59 6.03 -2.91
CA ASN A 45 17.09 5.46 -1.65
C ASN A 45 16.01 4.70 -0.84
N GLY A 46 14.78 4.60 -1.33
CA GLY A 46 13.72 3.80 -0.72
C GLY A 46 12.86 4.55 0.29
N ALA A 47 13.02 5.88 0.43
CA ALA A 47 12.13 6.68 1.24
C ALA A 47 10.76 6.83 0.54
N PRO A 48 9.64 6.83 1.28
CA PRO A 48 8.33 7.14 0.70
C PRO A 48 8.32 8.54 0.07
N GLN A 49 7.89 8.62 -1.18
CA GLN A 49 7.68 9.87 -1.90
C GLN A 49 6.18 10.21 -1.94
N GLN A 50 5.35 9.20 -2.21
CA GLN A 50 3.90 9.36 -2.30
C GLN A 50 3.20 8.08 -1.83
N SER A 51 1.99 8.21 -1.30
CA SER A 51 1.13 7.09 -0.93
C SER A 51 -0.31 7.32 -1.37
N GLN A 52 -1.00 6.28 -1.80
CA GLN A 52 -2.42 6.29 -2.15
C GLN A 52 -3.12 5.20 -1.36
N PHE A 53 -4.27 5.52 -0.76
CA PHE A 53 -5.06 4.62 0.07
C PHE A 53 -6.47 4.52 -0.50
N GLY A 54 -6.77 3.42 -1.18
CA GLY A 54 -7.99 3.26 -1.97
C GLY A 54 -8.18 4.43 -2.94
N ASP A 55 -9.37 5.03 -2.88
CA ASP A 55 -9.75 6.15 -3.74
C ASP A 55 -9.41 7.52 -3.15
N LEU A 56 -8.73 7.57 -2.00
CA LEU A 56 -8.30 8.84 -1.42
C LEU A 56 -7.25 9.53 -2.32
N PRO A 57 -7.22 10.87 -2.33
CA PRO A 57 -6.16 11.62 -3.00
C PRO A 57 -4.78 11.17 -2.54
N ALA A 58 -3.81 11.25 -3.45
CA ALA A 58 -2.44 10.87 -3.14
C ALA A 58 -1.84 11.79 -2.06
N LEU A 59 -1.29 11.17 -1.02
CA LEU A 59 -0.52 11.80 0.05
C LEU A 59 0.93 11.93 -0.39
N ASN A 60 1.46 13.15 -0.46
CA ASN A 60 2.86 13.39 -0.76
C ASN A 60 3.67 13.50 0.53
N TRP A 61 4.79 12.78 0.59
CA TRP A 61 5.70 12.81 1.72
C TRP A 61 6.80 13.83 1.46
N HIS A 62 6.93 14.80 2.37
CA HIS A 62 8.05 15.73 2.34
C HIS A 62 9.23 15.07 3.07
N THR A 63 10.29 14.74 2.33
CA THR A 63 11.56 14.33 2.92
C THR A 63 12.34 15.58 3.29
N TYR A 64 12.36 15.91 4.57
CA TYR A 64 13.38 16.80 5.09
C TYR A 64 14.68 15.99 5.15
N GLY A 65 15.72 16.43 4.44
CA GLY A 65 17.06 15.86 4.61
C GLY A 65 17.53 16.04 6.06
N SER A 66 18.67 15.43 6.41
CA SER A 66 19.33 15.63 7.71
C SER A 66 19.93 17.04 7.87
N GLY A 67 19.20 18.08 7.45
CA GLY A 67 19.60 19.46 7.61
C GLY A 67 19.91 19.69 9.08
N HIS A 68 21.19 19.91 9.37
CA HIS A 68 21.60 20.55 10.61
C HIS A 68 20.76 21.82 10.76
N LEU A 69 19.95 21.87 11.82
CA LEU A 69 19.47 23.13 12.38
C LEU A 69 20.64 23.90 12.98
#